data_AF-A0A9W7M2U2-F1
#
_entry.id   AF-A0A9W7M2U2-F1
#
_cell.length_a   1.000
_cell.length_b   1.000
_cell.length_c   1.000
_cell.angle_alpha   90.00
_cell.angle_beta   90.00
_cell.angle_gamma   90.00
#
_symmetry.space_group_name_H-M   'P 1'
#
loop_
_entity.id
_entity.type
_entity.pdbx_description
1 polymer ?
#
loop_
_entity_poly.entity_id
_entity_poly.type
_entity_poly.pdbx_seq_one_letter_code
_entity_poly.pdbx_strand_id
1 'polypeptide(L)'
;MLKIGQSVDKFLILQEAARLYVNQSILSKLYGWKRRSATQHQDDMFLFESIFEAPMEKSFQNVLVRNVDGKTLWDALDEAVFSRIKVPMPVDESTLSTFSSLFQG
;
A
#
# COMPACT_ATOMS: atom_id res chain seq x y z
N MET A 1 -37.45 -30.82 10.66
CA MET A 1 -36.32 -30.65 9.72
C MET A 1 -36.06 -29.15 9.60
N LEU A 2 -35.12 -28.61 10.37
CA LEU A 2 -34.76 -27.19 10.35
C LEU A 2 -33.25 -27.13 10.08
N LYS A 3 -32.85 -26.55 8.95
CA LYS A 3 -31.43 -26.33 8.60
C LYS A 3 -30.90 -25.21 9.49
N ILE A 4 -29.88 -25.53 10.29
CA ILE A 4 -29.07 -24.56 11.00
C ILE A 4 -28.28 -23.79 9.94
N GLY A 5 -28.62 -22.51 9.75
CA GLY A 5 -27.83 -21.59 8.94
C GLY A 5 -26.49 -21.35 9.63
N GLN A 6 -25.41 -21.80 9.01
CA GLN A 6 -24.06 -21.45 9.45
C GLN A 6 -23.83 -19.96 9.17
N SER A 7 -23.79 -19.15 10.23
CA SER A 7 -23.07 -17.88 10.20
C SER A 7 -21.59 -18.23 10.15
N VAL A 8 -21.01 -18.24 8.96
CA VAL A 8 -19.57 -18.24 8.83
C VAL A 8 -19.14 -16.83 9.17
N ASP A 9 -18.89 -16.58 10.45
CA ASP A 9 -18.13 -15.40 10.87
C ASP A 9 -16.80 -15.49 10.12
N LYS A 10 -16.64 -14.68 9.07
CA LYS A 10 -15.39 -14.54 8.36
C LYS A 10 -14.42 -13.91 9.34
N PHE A 11 -13.63 -14.74 10.01
CA PHE A 11 -12.47 -14.28 10.76
C PHE A 11 -11.61 -13.45 9.79
N LEU A 12 -11.47 -12.16 10.07
CA LEU A 12 -10.52 -11.29 9.39
C LEU A 12 -9.12 -11.79 9.74
N ILE A 13 -8.57 -12.64 8.89
CA ILE A 13 -7.17 -13.08 8.99
C ILE A 13 -6.32 -11.94 8.40
N LEU A 14 -5.60 -11.23 9.26
CA LEU A 14 -4.63 -10.23 8.84
C LEU A 14 -3.47 -10.93 8.13
N GLN A 15 -3.22 -10.57 6.87
CA GLN A 15 -2.10 -11.13 6.10
C GLN A 15 -0.82 -10.31 6.31
N GLU A 16 -0.97 -9.00 6.45
CA GLU A 16 0.13 -8.05 6.51
C GLU A 16 -0.22 -6.84 7.38
N ALA A 17 0.82 -6.19 7.89
CA ALA A 17 0.73 -4.91 8.58
C ALA A 17 1.67 -3.92 7.88
N ALA A 18 1.10 -2.86 7.33
CA ALA A 18 1.83 -1.82 6.65
C ALA A 18 2.02 -0.58 7.54
N ARG A 19 3.20 0.03 7.47
CA ARG A 19 3.50 1.31 8.13
C ARG A 19 4.17 2.24 7.14
N LEU A 20 3.67 3.45 7.06
CA LEU A 20 4.27 4.53 6.29
C LEU A 20 4.97 5.48 7.26
N TYR A 21 6.28 5.63 7.10
CA TYR A 21 7.07 6.64 7.80
C TYR A 21 7.39 7.78 6.84
N VAL A 22 7.16 9.01 7.29
CA VAL A 22 7.45 10.23 6.54
C VAL A 22 8.36 11.13 7.38
N ASN A 23 9.26 11.85 6.71
CA ASN A 23 10.09 12.83 7.41
C ASN A 23 9.19 13.89 8.07
N GLN A 24 9.39 14.15 9.36
CA GLN A 24 8.58 15.10 10.15
C GLN A 24 8.53 16.51 9.54
N SER A 25 9.54 16.90 8.77
CA SER A 25 9.59 18.19 8.07
C SER A 25 8.44 18.38 7.07
N ILE A 26 7.77 17.30 6.65
CA ILE A 26 6.56 17.33 5.80
C ILE A 26 5.42 18.14 6.40
N LEU A 27 5.34 18.23 7.73
CA LEU A 27 4.31 19.00 8.41
C LEU A 27 4.31 20.48 8.00
N SER A 28 5.46 21.03 7.59
CA SER A 28 5.57 22.39 7.06
C SER A 28 4.84 22.58 5.72
N LYS A 29 4.78 21.53 4.88
CA LYS A 29 4.09 21.54 3.58
C LYS A 29 2.59 21.27 3.71
N LEU A 30 2.17 20.63 4.79
CA LEU A 30 0.78 20.21 5.01
C LEU A 30 -0.02 21.20 5.88
N TYR A 31 0.46 22.43 6.06
CA TYR A 31 -0.18 23.42 6.95
C TYR A 31 -1.64 23.72 6.56
N GLY A 32 -1.99 23.66 5.27
CA GLY A 32 -3.35 23.84 4.76
C GLY A 32 -4.37 22.79 5.21
N TRP A 33 -3.91 21.67 5.76
CA TRP A 33 -4.74 20.59 6.31
C TRP A 33 -4.75 20.57 7.84
N LYS A 34 -4.10 21.54 8.50
CA LYS A 34 -4.11 21.66 9.96
C LYS A 34 -5.56 21.89 10.44
N ARG A 35 -5.90 21.30 11.60
CA ARG A 35 -7.22 21.40 12.27
C ARG A 35 -8.41 20.78 11.51
N ARG A 36 -8.19 20.08 10.40
CA ARG A 36 -9.23 19.22 9.82
C ARG A 36 -9.33 17.91 10.62
N SER A 37 -10.51 17.28 10.59
CA SER A 37 -10.73 15.98 11.24
C SER A 37 -10.04 14.84 10.48
N ALA A 38 -9.88 13.70 11.15
CA ALA A 38 -9.37 12.49 10.50
C ALA A 38 -10.23 12.04 9.31
N THR A 39 -11.56 12.17 9.40
CA THR A 39 -12.48 11.86 8.30
C THR A 39 -12.27 12.79 7.10
N GLN A 40 -12.09 14.08 7.35
CA GLN A 40 -11.78 15.05 6.29
C GLN A 40 -10.41 14.83 5.66
N HIS A 41 -9.44 14.28 6.39
CA HIS A 41 -8.15 13.89 5.83
C HIS A 41 -8.27 12.64 4.97
N GLN A 42 -9.04 11.64 5.42
CA GLN A 42 -9.20 10.38 4.72
C GLN A 42 -9.87 10.56 3.35
N ASP A 43 -10.83 11.49 3.25
CA ASP A 43 -11.58 11.73 2.02
C ASP A 43 -10.89 12.74 1.06
N ASP A 44 -9.78 13.36 1.48
CA ASP A 44 -9.09 14.39 0.70
C ASP A 44 -7.91 13.80 -0.09
N MET A 45 -8.14 13.45 -1.35
CA MET A 45 -7.11 12.90 -2.25
C MET A 45 -5.92 13.86 -2.42
N PHE A 46 -6.14 15.18 -2.41
CA PHE A 46 -5.07 16.17 -2.57
C PHE A 46 -4.08 16.17 -1.41
N LEU A 47 -4.52 15.76 -0.21
CA LEU A 47 -3.61 15.56 0.93
C LEU A 47 -2.59 14.46 0.62
N PHE A 48 -3.05 13.32 0.09
CA PHE A 48 -2.19 12.18 -0.20
C PHE A 48 -1.27 12.45 -1.41
N GLU A 49 -1.76 13.15 -2.43
CA GLU A 49 -0.93 13.66 -3.53
C GLU A 49 0.17 14.59 -3.01
N SER A 50 -0.19 15.54 -2.14
CA SER A 50 0.78 16.44 -1.52
C SER A 50 1.84 15.69 -0.69
N ILE A 51 1.46 14.61 -0.01
CA ILE A 51 2.42 13.74 0.70
C ILE A 51 3.32 13.00 -0.28
N PHE A 52 2.77 12.46 -1.37
CA PHE A 52 3.50 11.72 -2.40
C PHE A 52 4.53 12.59 -3.11
N GLU A 53 4.13 13.79 -3.54
CA GLU A 53 4.96 14.71 -4.32
C GLU A 53 5.96 15.50 -3.49
N ALA A 54 5.78 15.59 -2.17
CA ALA A 54 6.68 16.32 -1.30
C ALA A 54 8.15 15.84 -1.47
N PRO A 55 9.15 16.71 -1.66
CA PRO A 55 10.53 16.32 -1.94
C PRO A 55 11.27 15.88 -0.67
N MET A 56 10.72 14.89 0.02
CA MET A 56 11.24 14.32 1.26
C MET A 56 11.18 12.80 1.20
N GLU A 57 12.10 12.16 1.90
CA GLU A 57 12.15 10.71 2.01
C GLU A 57 10.88 10.15 2.67
N LYS A 58 10.41 9.03 2.13
CA LYS A 58 9.36 8.20 2.71
C LYS A 58 9.87 6.76 2.77
N SER A 59 9.43 6.04 3.79
CA SER A 59 9.70 4.61 3.92
C SER A 59 8.40 3.86 4.15
N PHE A 60 8.21 2.79 3.40
CA PHE A 60 7.10 1.88 3.56
C PHE A 60 7.65 0.57 4.15
N GLN A 61 7.20 0.24 5.35
CA GLN A 61 7.55 -1.01 6.02
C GLN A 61 6.35 -1.94 5.95
N ASN A 62 6.51 -3.06 5.26
CA ASN A 62 5.55 -4.16 5.30
C ASN A 62 6.06 -5.26 6.25
N VAL A 63 5.21 -5.69 7.18
CA VAL A 63 5.47 -6.82 8.08
C VAL A 63 4.45 -7.91 7.80
N LEU A 64 4.93 -9.06 7.35
CA LEU A 64 4.09 -10.24 7.12
C LEU A 64 3.67 -10.82 8.49
N VAL A 65 2.35 -10.95 8.69
CA VAL A 65 1.77 -11.49 9.94
C VAL A 65 1.59 -13.02 9.86
N ARG A 66 1.76 -13.56 8.65
CA ARG A 66 1.75 -14.99 8.34
C ARG A 66 2.88 -15.32 7.39
N ASN A 67 3.22 -16.60 7.29
CA ASN A 67 4.17 -17.04 6.28
C ASN A 67 3.56 -16.85 4.87
N VAL A 68 4.21 -16.03 4.06
CA VAL A 68 3.92 -15.80 2.64
C VAL A 68 5.27 -15.90 1.95
N ASP A 69 5.41 -16.80 0.97
CA ASP A 69 6.63 -16.87 0.18
C ASP A 69 6.79 -15.60 -0.69
N GLY A 70 8.03 -15.27 -1.03
CA GLY A 70 8.34 -14.04 -1.77
C GLY A 70 7.62 -13.96 -3.12
N LYS A 71 7.40 -15.11 -3.79
CA LYS A 71 6.66 -15.17 -5.05
C LYS A 71 5.20 -14.76 -4.87
N THR A 72 4.50 -15.28 -3.86
CA THR A 72 3.10 -14.92 -3.58
C THR A 72 2.96 -13.43 -3.23
N LEU A 73 3.89 -12.89 -2.46
CA LEU A 73 3.93 -11.45 -2.15
C LEU A 73 4.17 -10.62 -3.41
N TRP A 74 5.12 -11.05 -4.25
CA TRP A 74 5.42 -10.38 -5.51
C TRP A 74 4.25 -10.42 -6.47
N ASP A 75 3.64 -11.59 -6.71
CA ASP A 75 2.52 -11.74 -7.65
C ASP A 75 1.36 -10.77 -7.30
N ALA A 76 1.06 -10.60 -6.01
CA ALA A 76 0.04 -9.65 -5.54
C ALA A 76 0.46 -8.17 -5.74
N LEU A 77 1.74 -7.85 -5.51
CA LEU A 77 2.27 -6.51 -5.71
C LEU A 77 2.32 -6.15 -7.19
N ASP A 78 2.74 -7.10 -8.03
CA ASP A 78 2.83 -6.98 -9.48
C ASP A 78 1.44 -6.70 -10.08
N GLU A 79 0.41 -7.46 -9.69
CA GLU A 79 -0.98 -7.22 -10.10
C GLU A 79 -1.47 -5.81 -9.69
N ALA A 80 -1.18 -5.40 -8.45
CA ALA A 80 -1.57 -4.09 -7.93
C ALA A 80 -0.87 -2.91 -8.65
N VAL A 81 0.36 -3.11 -9.12
CA VAL A 81 1.13 -2.08 -9.84
C VAL A 81 0.77 -2.07 -11.33
N PHE A 82 0.76 -3.23 -12.00
CA PHE A 82 0.43 -3.31 -13.43
C PHE A 82 -0.98 -2.83 -13.73
N SER A 83 -1.95 -3.08 -12.84
CA SER A 83 -3.32 -2.55 -13.01
C SER A 83 -3.37 -1.02 -13.07
N ARG A 84 -2.33 -0.32 -12.61
CA ARG A 84 -2.21 1.15 -12.63
C ARG A 84 -1.35 1.68 -13.77
N ILE A 85 -0.53 0.83 -14.41
CA ILE A 85 0.31 1.20 -15.55
C ILE A 85 -0.47 0.92 -16.84
N LYS A 86 -1.06 1.96 -17.43
CA LYS A 86 -1.93 1.82 -18.61
C LYS A 86 -1.21 1.29 -19.86
N VAL A 87 0.04 1.71 -20.07
CA VAL A 87 0.90 1.28 -21.18
C VAL A 87 2.32 1.23 -20.63
N PRO A 88 2.85 0.03 -20.32
CA PRO A 88 4.22 -0.12 -19.84
C PRO A 88 5.21 0.40 -20.88
N MET A 89 6.12 1.27 -20.47
CA MET A 89 7.29 1.60 -21.27
C MET A 89 8.41 0.60 -20.97
N PRO A 90 9.41 0.44 -21.86
CA PRO A 90 10.53 -0.48 -21.62
C PRO A 90 11.28 -0.21 -20.29
N VAL A 91 11.26 1.04 -19.81
CA VAL A 91 11.82 1.40 -18.50
C VAL A 91 10.99 0.84 -17.33
N ASP A 92 9.66 0.81 -17.46
CA ASP A 92 8.77 0.26 -16.43
C ASP A 92 8.97 -1.25 -16.32
N GLU A 93 9.02 -1.94 -17.46
CA GLU A 93 9.25 -3.40 -17.51
C GLU A 93 10.61 -3.79 -16.92
N SER A 94 11.67 -3.07 -17.30
CA SER A 94 13.03 -3.31 -16.77
C SER A 94 13.11 -3.08 -15.26
N THR A 95 12.46 -2.02 -14.77
CA THR A 95 12.42 -1.67 -13.35
C THR A 95 11.65 -2.72 -12.54
N LEU A 96 10.48 -3.13 -13.03
CA LEU A 96 9.65 -4.17 -12.38
C LEU A 96 10.35 -5.52 -12.37
N SER A 97 11.03 -5.91 -13.46
CA SER A 97 11.83 -7.14 -13.51
C SER A 97 12.96 -7.13 -12.49
N THR A 98 13.70 -6.02 -12.41
CA THR A 98 14.76 -5.85 -11.41
C THR A 98 14.21 -5.96 -9.99
N PHE A 99 13.08 -5.30 -9.72
CA PHE A 99 12.45 -5.32 -8.41
C PHE A 99 11.87 -6.70 -8.04
N SER A 100 11.26 -7.42 -9.01
CA SER A 100 10.77 -8.79 -8.83
C SER A 100 11.86 -9.74 -8.36
N SER A 101 13.07 -9.61 -8.92
CA SER A 101 14.19 -10.51 -8.59
C SER A 101 14.57 -10.50 -7.10
N LEU A 102 14.25 -9.42 -6.38
CA LEU A 102 14.49 -9.31 -4.93
C LEU A 102 13.61 -10.24 -4.09
N PHE A 103 12.50 -10.72 -4.66
CA PHE A 103 11.52 -11.57 -3.98
C PHE A 103 11.63 -13.05 -4.37
N GLN A 104 12.53 -13.40 -5.29
CA GLN A 104 12.68 -14.76 -5.84
C GLN A 104 13.75 -15.61 -5.12
N GLY A 105 14.23 -15.16 -3.96
CA GLY A 105 15.24 -15.86 -3.14
C GLY A 105 14.77 -17.17 -2.54
#